data_AF-A0A1U7IGM9-F1
#
_entry.id   AF-A0A1U7IGM9-F1
#
_cell.length_a   1.000
_cell.length_b   1.000
_cell.length_c   1.000
_cell.angle_alpha   90.00
_cell.angle_beta   90.00
_cell.angle_gamma   90.00
#
_symmetry.space_group_name_H-M   'P 1'
#
loop_
_entity.id
_entity.type
_entity.pdbx_description
1 polymer ?
#
loop_
_entity_poly.entity_id
_entity_poly.type
_entity_poly.pdbx_seq_one_letter_code
_entity_poly.pdbx_strand_id
1 'polypeptide(L)'
;MRSIPYRSDRVRILIYTAAIALALATSIPADNASARTEGGLHVEGAVQFPQNRSRIVRHTIRFHIPQGSSPLSQLNIDVPEGIRISDNIALTDKSGRKIDANISVMGNKVIVDFPQPIAPESKLKLDLNNIRRRGVSNAWIYRVSAKLVGLEADVPIGIAQIRVY
;
A
#
# COMPACT_ATOMS: atom_id res chain seq x y z
N MET A 1 -18.03 -50.88 -62.81
CA MET A 1 -17.40 -50.84 -64.16
C MET A 1 -17.95 -49.61 -64.87
N ARG A 2 -17.05 -48.78 -65.43
CA ARG A 2 -17.24 -47.55 -66.23
C ARG A 2 -17.38 -46.20 -65.52
N SER A 3 -16.75 -45.25 -66.19
CA SER A 3 -16.20 -43.96 -65.82
C SER A 3 -16.77 -42.85 -66.73
N ILE A 4 -17.11 -41.69 -66.14
CA ILE A 4 -16.84 -40.28 -66.60
C ILE A 4 -17.57 -39.85 -67.92
N PRO A 5 -18.15 -38.62 -68.08
CA PRO A 5 -17.46 -37.37 -67.79
C PRO A 5 -18.21 -36.15 -67.23
N TYR A 6 -17.34 -35.33 -66.64
CA TYR A 6 -17.38 -33.92 -66.29
C TYR A 6 -17.67 -33.00 -67.50
N ARG A 7 -18.50 -31.97 -67.29
CA ARG A 7 -18.65 -30.83 -68.20
C ARG A 7 -18.72 -29.53 -67.38
N SER A 8 -17.69 -28.70 -67.51
CA SER A 8 -17.61 -27.31 -67.06
C SER A 8 -18.46 -26.42 -68.00
N ASP A 9 -18.87 -25.19 -67.74
CA ASP A 9 -18.57 -24.11 -66.80
C ASP A 9 -19.84 -23.26 -66.73
N ARG A 10 -20.07 -22.50 -65.65
CA ARG A 10 -20.34 -21.04 -65.73
C ARG A 10 -20.21 -20.43 -64.35
N VAL A 11 -19.03 -19.84 -64.16
CA VAL A 11 -18.60 -18.91 -63.14
C VAL A 11 -19.73 -17.95 -62.71
N ARG A 12 -20.06 -17.96 -61.41
CA ARG A 12 -20.57 -16.78 -60.72
C ARG A 12 -19.74 -16.58 -59.46
N ILE A 13 -18.82 -15.62 -59.60
CA ILE A 13 -18.04 -15.04 -58.52
C ILE A 13 -19.00 -14.36 -57.57
N LEU A 14 -18.93 -14.70 -56.29
CA LEU A 14 -19.20 -13.79 -55.18
C LEU A 14 -18.42 -14.30 -53.98
N ILE A 15 -17.18 -13.80 -53.91
CA ILE A 15 -16.31 -13.90 -52.74
C ILE A 15 -16.88 -12.94 -51.70
N TYR A 16 -17.44 -13.47 -50.62
CA TYR A 16 -17.72 -12.69 -49.42
C TYR A 16 -16.95 -13.32 -48.26
N THR A 17 -15.68 -12.95 -48.15
CA THR A 17 -14.86 -13.25 -46.98
C THR A 17 -15.20 -12.23 -45.91
N ALA A 18 -16.14 -12.56 -45.02
CA ALA A 18 -16.36 -11.77 -43.81
C ALA A 18 -15.27 -12.15 -42.80
N ALA A 19 -14.25 -11.30 -42.62
CA ALA A 19 -13.33 -11.41 -41.50
C ALA A 19 -14.02 -10.84 -40.26
N ILE A 20 -14.48 -11.71 -39.36
CA ILE A 20 -14.95 -11.31 -38.03
C ILE A 20 -13.70 -11.11 -37.17
N ALA A 21 -13.30 -9.86 -36.97
CA ALA A 21 -12.31 -9.53 -35.96
C ALA A 21 -12.99 -9.58 -34.58
N LEU A 22 -12.72 -10.64 -33.82
CA LEU A 22 -13.17 -10.75 -32.44
C LEU A 22 -12.22 -9.93 -31.56
N ALA A 23 -12.63 -8.73 -31.17
CA ALA A 23 -11.89 -7.94 -30.18
C ALA A 23 -12.08 -8.60 -28.80
N LEU A 24 -11.04 -9.29 -28.33
CA LEU A 24 -10.97 -9.78 -26.95
C LEU A 24 -10.79 -8.57 -26.04
N ALA A 25 -11.87 -8.08 -25.43
CA ALA A 25 -11.77 -7.21 -24.28
C ALA A 25 -11.25 -8.06 -23.12
N THR A 26 -9.93 -8.01 -22.86
CA THR A 26 -9.38 -8.58 -21.63
C THR A 26 -9.84 -7.70 -20.48
N SER A 27 -10.81 -8.19 -19.70
CA SER A 27 -11.10 -7.62 -18.39
C SER A 27 -9.85 -7.82 -17.54
N ILE A 28 -9.04 -6.78 -17.39
CA ILE A 28 -8.03 -6.76 -16.34
C ILE A 28 -8.85 -6.77 -15.04
N PRO A 29 -8.71 -7.78 -14.17
CA PRO A 29 -9.26 -7.62 -12.83
C PRO A 29 -8.54 -6.42 -12.23
N ALA A 30 -9.29 -5.35 -11.96
CA ALA A 30 -8.81 -4.31 -11.07
C ALA A 30 -8.68 -4.98 -9.70
N ASP A 31 -7.49 -5.52 -9.43
CA ASP A 31 -7.15 -6.08 -8.13
C ASP A 31 -7.00 -4.91 -7.17
N ASN A 32 -8.14 -4.40 -6.71
CA ASN A 32 -8.21 -3.66 -5.47
C ASN A 32 -8.04 -4.69 -4.36
N ALA A 33 -6.82 -5.20 -4.20
CA ALA A 33 -6.41 -6.01 -3.07
C ALA A 33 -6.42 -5.13 -1.81
N SER A 34 -7.61 -4.77 -1.33
CA SER A 34 -7.84 -4.55 0.09
C SER A 34 -8.06 -5.92 0.72
N ALA A 35 -7.02 -6.77 0.67
CA ALA A 35 -6.98 -7.94 1.50
C ALA A 35 -6.83 -7.43 2.95
N ARG A 36 -7.96 -7.21 3.63
CA ARG A 36 -7.97 -7.38 5.09
C ARG A 36 -7.71 -8.86 5.33
N THR A 37 -6.44 -9.24 5.26
CA THR A 37 -6.01 -10.54 5.74
C THR A 37 -6.25 -10.49 7.24
N GLU A 38 -7.31 -11.13 7.72
CA GLU A 38 -7.43 -11.47 9.13
C GLU A 38 -6.17 -12.29 9.47
N GLY A 39 -5.18 -11.64 10.10
CA GLY A 39 -3.85 -12.23 10.34
C GLY A 39 -2.67 -11.61 9.57
N GLY A 40 -2.85 -10.51 8.83
CA GLY A 40 -1.73 -9.75 8.22
C GLY A 40 -1.20 -8.63 9.12
N LEU A 41 0.05 -8.19 8.88
CA LEU A 41 0.59 -6.96 9.45
C LEU A 41 -0.36 -5.78 9.19
N HIS A 42 -0.73 -5.03 10.23
CA HIS A 42 -1.65 -3.89 10.09
C HIS A 42 -1.40 -2.75 11.08
N VAL A 43 -1.97 -1.59 10.76
CA VAL A 43 -2.08 -0.45 11.67
C VAL A 43 -3.16 -0.74 12.72
N GLU A 44 -2.77 -0.90 13.98
CA GLU A 44 -3.69 -1.14 15.11
C GLU A 44 -4.46 0.13 15.47
N GLY A 45 -3.82 1.29 15.33
CA GLY A 45 -4.47 2.58 15.56
C GLY A 45 -3.48 3.74 15.60
N ALA A 46 -4.01 4.95 15.70
CA ALA A 46 -3.20 6.15 15.82
C ALA A 46 -3.83 7.18 16.76
N VAL A 47 -2.99 7.95 17.45
CA VAL A 47 -3.40 8.96 18.43
C VAL A 47 -2.59 10.22 18.23
N GLN A 48 -3.26 11.38 18.25
CA GLN A 48 -2.60 12.68 18.21
C GLN A 48 -2.61 13.36 19.59
N PHE A 49 -1.60 14.19 19.84
CA PHE A 49 -1.56 15.08 21.01
C PHE A 49 -0.95 16.44 20.63
N PRO A 50 -1.54 17.57 21.06
CA PRO A 50 -2.85 17.68 21.71
C PRO A 50 -4.01 17.31 20.77
N GLN A 51 -5.14 16.88 21.32
CA GLN A 51 -6.36 16.54 20.57
C GLN A 51 -7.18 17.79 20.21
N ASN A 52 -6.53 18.84 19.71
CA ASN A 52 -7.15 20.12 19.35
C ASN A 52 -6.63 20.62 17.98
N ARG A 53 -6.87 21.90 17.65
CA ARG A 53 -6.46 22.54 16.39
C ARG A 53 -5.01 23.08 16.39
N SER A 54 -4.14 22.66 17.32
CA SER A 54 -2.74 23.10 17.39
C SER A 54 -1.96 22.90 16.08
N ARG A 55 -1.25 23.93 15.60
CA ARG A 55 -0.43 23.78 14.38
C ARG A 55 0.70 22.76 14.51
N ILE A 56 1.14 22.49 15.74
CA ILE A 56 2.19 21.53 16.05
C ILE A 56 1.59 20.40 16.89
N VAL A 57 1.75 19.17 16.43
CA VAL A 57 1.23 17.97 17.10
C VAL A 57 2.27 16.86 17.15
N ARG A 58 2.12 15.98 18.13
CA ARG A 58 2.69 14.63 18.13
C ARG A 58 1.65 13.67 17.58
N HIS A 59 2.06 12.75 16.72
CA HIS A 59 1.20 11.67 16.22
C HIS A 59 1.88 10.33 16.47
N THR A 60 1.21 9.46 17.21
CA THR A 60 1.67 8.12 17.54
C THR A 60 0.89 7.12 16.70
N ILE A 61 1.59 6.30 15.92
CA ILE A 61 1.01 5.22 15.10
C ILE A 61 1.43 3.89 15.70
N ARG A 62 0.48 2.97 15.86
CA ARG A 62 0.70 1.63 16.42
C ARG A 62 0.54 0.58 15.34
N PHE A 63 1.47 -0.35 15.30
CA PHE A 63 1.45 -1.46 14.35
C PHE A 63 1.44 -2.78 15.11
N HIS A 64 0.73 -3.74 14.54
CA HIS A 64 0.68 -5.11 15.06
C HIS A 64 1.14 -6.07 13.97
N ILE A 65 2.19 -6.84 14.28
CA ILE A 65 2.73 -7.91 13.45
C ILE A 65 2.21 -9.23 14.03
N PRO A 66 1.15 -9.83 13.47
CA PRO A 66 0.56 -11.05 14.03
C PRO A 66 1.46 -12.28 13.81
N GLN A 67 1.14 -13.35 14.54
CA GLN A 67 1.72 -14.67 14.30
C GLN A 67 1.45 -15.13 12.87
N GLY A 68 2.44 -15.75 12.23
CA GLY A 68 2.34 -16.24 10.85
C GLY A 68 2.60 -15.19 9.76
N SER A 69 2.83 -13.93 10.12
CA SER A 69 3.37 -12.93 9.19
C SER A 69 4.82 -13.27 8.82
N SER A 70 5.26 -12.84 7.64
CA SER A 70 6.71 -12.76 7.37
C SER A 70 7.34 -11.63 8.21
N PRO A 71 8.64 -11.72 8.56
CA PRO A 71 9.33 -10.64 9.27
C PRO A 71 9.28 -9.31 8.50
N LEU A 72 9.16 -8.21 9.23
CA LEU A 72 9.07 -6.85 8.70
C LEU A 72 10.47 -6.27 8.47
N SER A 73 10.79 -5.89 7.23
CA SER A 73 12.09 -5.31 6.86
C SER A 73 12.06 -3.79 6.64
N GLN A 74 10.91 -3.24 6.25
CA GLN A 74 10.76 -1.79 6.05
C GLN A 74 9.31 -1.34 6.31
N LEU A 75 9.12 -0.16 6.89
CA LEU A 75 7.84 0.57 6.88
C LEU A 75 7.94 1.82 6.01
N ASN A 76 6.91 2.03 5.21
CA ASN A 76 6.78 3.19 4.33
C ASN A 76 5.49 3.94 4.70
N ILE A 77 5.60 5.23 4.93
CA ILE A 77 4.46 6.09 5.29
C ILE A 77 4.39 7.24 4.31
N ASP A 78 3.34 7.27 3.52
CA ASP A 78 3.02 8.41 2.67
C ASP A 78 2.35 9.49 3.51
N VAL A 79 3.01 10.64 3.56
CA VAL A 79 2.59 11.83 4.28
C VAL A 79 1.66 12.64 3.37
N PRO A 80 0.44 12.96 3.82
CA PRO A 80 -0.48 13.75 3.01
C PRO A 80 0.00 15.20 2.85
N GLU A 81 -0.48 15.86 1.80
CA GLU A 81 -0.26 17.29 1.63
C GLU A 81 -0.77 18.08 2.84
N GLY A 82 -0.09 19.20 3.12
CA GLY A 82 -0.40 19.99 4.30
C GLY A 82 0.16 19.43 5.61
N ILE A 83 0.92 18.33 5.57
CA ILE A 83 1.70 17.87 6.72
C ILE A 83 3.20 18.03 6.43
N ARG A 84 3.93 18.57 7.40
CA ARG A 84 5.39 18.54 7.42
C ARG A 84 5.87 17.77 8.63
N ILE A 85 6.53 16.64 8.35
CA ILE A 85 7.19 15.81 9.36
C ILE A 85 8.52 16.48 9.76
N SER A 86 8.91 16.28 11.02
CA SER A 86 10.24 16.65 11.52
C SER A 86 11.09 15.39 11.68
N ASP A 87 12.41 15.54 11.78
CA ASP A 87 13.32 14.41 11.96
C ASP A 87 13.27 13.85 13.40
N ASN A 88 12.47 14.45 14.28
CA ASN A 88 12.23 13.94 15.63
C ASN A 88 11.20 12.79 15.58
N ILE A 89 11.70 11.60 15.24
CA ILE A 89 10.91 10.37 15.14
C ILE A 89 11.48 9.34 16.10
N ALA A 90 10.61 8.68 16.86
CA ALA A 90 11.01 7.61 17.76
C ALA A 90 10.23 6.33 17.45
N LEU A 91 10.95 5.20 17.43
CA LEU A 91 10.36 3.88 17.27
C LEU A 91 10.62 3.05 18.53
N THR A 92 9.56 2.52 19.11
CA THR A 92 9.65 1.69 20.32
C THR A 92 8.82 0.41 20.19
N ASP A 93 9.17 -0.59 21.00
CA ASP A 93 8.34 -1.77 21.22
C ASP A 93 7.17 -1.49 22.17
N LYS A 94 6.39 -2.54 22.48
CA LYS A 94 5.27 -2.48 23.43
C LYS A 94 5.66 -2.09 24.87
N SER A 95 6.90 -2.35 25.26
CA SER A 95 7.44 -2.00 26.57
C SER A 95 8.03 -0.58 26.62
N GLY A 96 8.04 0.13 25.48
CA GLY A 96 8.62 1.46 25.35
C GLY A 96 10.13 1.46 25.13
N ARG A 97 10.74 0.28 24.93
CA ARG A 97 12.18 0.20 24.61
C ARG A 97 12.38 0.65 23.17
N LYS A 98 13.42 1.46 22.95
CA LYS A 98 13.80 1.92 21.61
C LYS A 98 14.18 0.71 20.75
N ILE A 99 13.69 0.71 19.52
CA ILE A 99 14.08 -0.23 18.48
C ILE A 99 15.08 0.46 17.58
N ASP A 100 16.15 -0.26 17.22
CA ASP A 100 17.13 0.25 16.27
C ASP A 100 16.56 0.20 14.84
N ALA A 101 16.57 1.36 14.18
CA ALA A 101 16.04 1.53 12.84
C ALA A 101 16.67 2.77 12.19
N ASN A 102 16.89 2.69 10.88
CA ASN A 102 17.31 3.82 10.07
C ASN A 102 16.05 4.54 9.58
N ILE A 103 15.80 5.75 10.10
CA ILE A 103 14.60 6.52 9.76
C ILE A 103 15.01 7.70 8.88
N SER A 104 14.35 7.83 7.72
CA SER A 104 14.54 8.95 6.81
C SER A 104 13.21 9.61 6.42
N VAL A 105 13.26 10.91 6.21
CA VAL A 105 12.13 11.71 5.72
C VAL A 105 12.49 12.25 4.34
N MET A 106 11.88 11.69 3.31
CA MET A 106 12.16 12.01 1.91
C MET A 106 10.93 12.66 1.28
N GLY A 107 10.91 14.00 1.26
CA GLY A 107 9.79 14.76 0.72
C GLY A 107 8.50 14.49 1.51
N ASN A 108 7.54 13.82 0.88
CA ASN A 108 6.27 13.41 1.47
C ASN A 108 6.25 11.94 1.91
N LYS A 109 7.40 11.30 2.10
CA LYS A 109 7.49 9.91 2.55
C LYS A 109 8.38 9.81 3.79
N VAL A 110 7.96 9.00 4.77
CA VAL A 110 8.81 8.53 5.86
C VAL A 110 9.14 7.07 5.59
N ILE A 111 10.44 6.75 5.58
CA ILE A 111 10.95 5.40 5.39
C ILE A 111 11.62 4.99 6.69
N VAL A 112 11.24 3.82 7.21
CA VAL A 112 11.82 3.20 8.40
C VAL A 112 12.41 1.86 7.95
N ASP A 113 13.72 1.84 7.80
CA ASP A 113 14.48 0.65 7.46
C ASP A 113 14.94 -0.07 8.72
N PHE A 114 14.72 -1.37 8.77
CA PHE A 114 15.13 -2.20 9.89
C PHE A 114 16.43 -2.95 9.53
N PRO A 115 17.58 -2.61 10.15
CA PRO A 115 18.84 -3.33 9.91
C PRO A 115 18.73 -4.82 10.24
N GLN A 116 17.91 -5.14 11.24
CA GLN A 116 17.49 -6.50 11.58
C GLN A 116 15.97 -6.58 11.41
N PRO A 117 15.44 -7.49 10.58
CA PRO A 117 14.00 -7.63 10.40
C PRO A 117 13.27 -7.88 11.72
N ILE A 118 12.13 -7.23 11.89
CA ILE A 118 11.29 -7.40 13.08
C ILE A 118 10.49 -8.68 12.95
N ALA A 119 10.65 -9.57 13.93
CA ALA A 119 9.95 -10.84 13.96
C ALA A 119 8.42 -10.67 14.11
N PRO A 120 7.64 -11.67 13.67
CA PRO A 120 6.22 -11.78 13.98
C PRO A 120 5.94 -11.73 15.49
N GLU A 121 4.65 -11.61 15.85
CA GLU A 121 4.18 -11.48 17.25
C GLU A 121 4.71 -10.23 17.97
N SER A 122 5.04 -9.20 17.19
CA SER A 122 5.58 -7.94 17.68
C SER A 122 4.56 -6.81 17.60
N LYS A 123 4.69 -5.84 18.52
CA LYS A 123 3.96 -4.58 18.46
C LYS A 123 4.95 -3.43 18.44
N LEU A 124 4.70 -2.49 17.54
CA LEU A 124 5.56 -1.33 17.31
C LEU A 124 4.78 -0.05 17.54
N LYS A 125 5.48 0.96 18.04
CA LYS A 125 4.95 2.30 18.26
C LYS A 125 5.88 3.33 17.63
N LEU A 126 5.39 4.02 16.61
CA LEU A 126 6.10 5.09 15.92
C LEU A 126 5.55 6.45 16.38
N ASP A 127 6.37 7.22 17.09
CA ASP A 127 6.06 8.57 17.51
C ASP A 127 6.67 9.57 16.52
N LEU A 128 5.80 10.23 15.76
CA LEU A 128 6.14 11.35 14.90
C LEU A 128 5.99 12.64 15.73
N ASN A 129 7.10 13.21 16.21
CA ASN A 129 7.07 14.41 17.04
C ASN A 129 7.17 15.68 16.20
N ASN A 130 6.66 16.79 16.75
CA ASN A 130 6.74 18.12 16.16
C ASN A 130 6.23 18.21 14.70
N ILE A 131 5.19 17.43 14.38
CA ILE A 131 4.53 17.49 13.07
C ILE A 131 3.86 18.85 12.93
N ARG A 132 4.12 19.53 11.81
CA ARG A 132 3.51 20.82 11.49
C ARG A 132 2.38 20.64 10.48
N ARG A 133 1.20 21.11 10.84
CA ARG A 133 0.06 21.24 9.93
C ARG A 133 0.17 22.53 9.13
N ARG A 134 -0.03 22.44 7.83
CA ARG A 134 -0.06 23.52 6.85
C ARG A 134 -1.38 23.43 6.09
N GLY A 135 -2.11 24.53 6.02
CA GLY A 135 -3.42 24.55 5.38
C GLY A 135 -4.55 24.08 6.28
N VAL A 136 -5.73 23.92 5.67
CA VAL A 136 -6.98 23.58 6.33
C VAL A 136 -7.50 22.28 5.73
N SER A 137 -7.71 21.27 6.57
CA SER A 137 -8.35 20.02 6.20
C SER A 137 -9.15 19.51 7.40
N ASN A 138 -10.19 18.72 7.15
CA ASN A 138 -10.95 18.03 8.20
C ASN A 138 -10.15 16.87 8.80
N ALA A 139 -9.29 16.24 7.98
CA ALA A 139 -8.37 15.20 8.40
C ALA A 139 -7.16 15.12 7.47
N TRP A 140 -6.03 14.67 8.02
CA TRP A 140 -4.85 14.31 7.24
C TRP A 140 -4.64 12.80 7.37
N ILE A 141 -4.76 12.09 6.24
CA ILE A 141 -4.71 10.63 6.19
C ILE A 141 -3.34 10.20 5.63
N TYR A 142 -2.61 9.45 6.43
CA TYR A 142 -1.37 8.78 6.07
C TYR A 142 -1.70 7.41 5.49
N ARG A 143 -1.05 7.05 4.38
CA ARG A 143 -1.07 5.67 3.88
C ARG A 143 0.16 4.96 4.37
N VAL A 144 -0.01 3.74 4.87
CA VAL A 144 1.07 2.94 5.42
C VAL A 144 1.20 1.66 4.60
N SER A 145 2.41 1.41 4.12
CA SER A 145 2.81 0.15 3.52
C SER A 145 4.04 -0.43 4.23
N ALA A 146 4.30 -1.70 3.97
CA ALA A 146 5.40 -2.45 4.56
C ALA A 146 6.07 -3.33 3.51
N LYS A 147 7.38 -3.52 3.65
CA LYS A 147 8.10 -4.61 2.99
C LYS A 147 8.34 -5.73 3.98
N LEU A 148 8.10 -6.94 3.52
CA LEU A 148 8.31 -8.16 4.29
C LEU A 148 9.50 -8.91 3.70
N VAL A 149 10.23 -9.63 4.54
CA VAL A 149 11.34 -10.47 4.07
C VAL A 149 10.81 -11.50 3.06
N GLY A 150 11.47 -11.58 1.90
CA GLY A 150 11.10 -12.47 0.80
C GLY A 150 10.02 -11.92 -0.13
N LEU A 151 9.57 -10.67 0.06
CA LEU A 151 8.61 -10.00 -0.80
C LEU A 151 9.16 -8.65 -1.30
N GLU A 152 9.27 -8.50 -2.61
CA GLU A 152 9.81 -7.28 -3.23
C GLU A 152 8.80 -6.13 -3.29
N ALA A 153 7.51 -6.45 -3.25
CA ALA A 153 6.42 -5.47 -3.34
C ALA A 153 6.13 -4.80 -1.99
N ASP A 154 5.79 -3.50 -2.04
CA ASP A 154 5.20 -2.78 -0.91
C ASP A 154 3.77 -3.28 -0.67
N VAL A 155 3.50 -3.82 0.52
CA VAL A 155 2.17 -4.29 0.92
C VAL A 155 1.45 -3.17 1.68
N PRO A 156 0.27 -2.70 1.24
CA PRO A 156 -0.53 -1.77 2.02
C PRO A 156 -1.02 -2.43 3.32
N ILE A 157 -0.70 -1.83 4.47
CA ILE A 157 -1.04 -2.38 5.80
C ILE A 157 -2.05 -1.52 6.57
N GLY A 158 -2.42 -0.36 6.04
CA GLY A 158 -3.50 0.44 6.58
C GLY A 158 -3.29 1.95 6.45
N ILE A 159 -4.01 2.68 7.28
CA ILE A 159 -3.97 4.14 7.32
C ILE A 159 -3.85 4.64 8.76
N ALA A 160 -3.22 5.79 8.94
CA ALA A 160 -3.28 6.58 10.17
C ALA A 160 -3.87 7.95 9.86
N GLN A 161 -4.49 8.63 10.83
CA GLN A 161 -5.06 9.95 10.57
C GLN A 161 -4.94 10.92 11.73
N ILE A 162 -4.64 12.17 11.39
CA ILE A 162 -4.78 13.32 12.29
C ILE A 162 -6.14 13.93 12.02
N ARG A 163 -6.99 13.98 13.06
CA ARG A 163 -8.33 14.57 12.99
C ARG A 163 -8.32 16.00 13.49
N VAL A 164 -9.12 16.86 12.88
CA VAL A 164 -9.44 18.17 13.43
C VAL A 164 -10.80 18.07 14.11
N TYR A 165 -10.82 18.29 15.42
CA TYR A 165 -12.04 18.48 16.19
C TYR A 165 -12.43 19.97 16.13
#